data_AF-A0A656JUZ7-F1
#
_entry.id   AF-A0A656JUZ7-F1
#
_cell.length_a   1.000
_cell.length_b   1.000
_cell.length_c   1.000
_cell.angle_alpha   90.00
_cell.angle_beta   90.00
_cell.angle_gamma   90.00
#
_symmetry.space_group_name_H-M   'P 1'
#
loop_
_entity.id
_entity.type
_entity.pdbx_description
1 polymer ?
#
loop_
_entity_poly.entity_id
_entity_poly.type
_entity_poly.pdbx_seq_one_letter_code
_entity_poly.pdbx_strand_id
1 'polypeptide(L)'
;MTITAGSLDNSQQGKLSSSSALSARISGQFLNQLGLVSANGDLLLNAATLDNRSAEISSLGNLTSTVGQFNNSEKGRLLANGSLQLTSDNLNNQNGSVAGQQNVQLTLGQLTNTGNGSVYGKNNLAVSASGALNNDQGTLRSDGTL
;
A
#
# COMPACT_ATOMS: atom_id res chain seq x y z
N MET A 1 16.66 0.67 -8.56
CA MET A 1 16.32 -0.70 -9.01
C MET A 1 15.05 -0.65 -9.84
N THR A 2 14.99 -1.41 -10.94
CA THR A 2 13.77 -1.52 -11.76
C THR A 2 13.42 -2.98 -11.98
N ILE A 3 12.14 -3.33 -11.79
CA ILE A 3 11.58 -4.66 -12.03
C ILE A 3 10.43 -4.49 -13.02
N THR A 4 10.43 -5.26 -14.09
CA THR A 4 9.32 -5.35 -15.05
C THR A 4 8.97 -6.81 -15.25
N ALA A 5 7.70 -7.18 -15.07
CA ALA A 5 7.25 -8.56 -15.25
C ALA A 5 5.77 -8.65 -15.61
N GLY A 6 5.36 -9.79 -16.17
CA GLY A 6 3.95 -10.13 -16.33
C GLY A 6 3.28 -10.48 -15.00
N SER A 7 3.99 -11.24 -14.18
CA SER A 7 3.62 -11.56 -12.79
C SER A 7 4.87 -11.59 -11.94
N LEU A 8 4.71 -11.35 -10.64
CA LEU A 8 5.79 -11.40 -9.67
C LEU A 8 5.32 -12.15 -8.43
N ASP A 9 6.04 -13.21 -8.07
CA ASP A 9 5.82 -13.95 -6.84
C ASP A 9 6.99 -13.70 -5.88
N ASN A 10 6.66 -13.05 -4.76
CA ASN A 10 7.52 -12.79 -3.61
C ASN A 10 6.96 -13.43 -2.34
N SER A 11 6.02 -14.38 -2.48
CA SER A 11 5.17 -14.87 -1.38
C SER A 11 5.83 -15.92 -0.46
N GLN A 12 6.97 -16.47 -0.87
CA GLN A 12 7.69 -17.50 -0.10
C GLN A 12 8.74 -16.89 0.82
N GLN A 13 8.35 -15.87 1.61
CA GLN A 13 9.26 -15.06 2.41
C GLN A 13 10.34 -14.36 1.55
N GLY A 14 9.97 -14.00 0.31
CA GLY A 14 10.86 -13.34 -0.62
C GLY A 14 11.18 -11.91 -0.17
N LYS A 15 12.33 -11.39 -0.63
CA LYS A 15 12.80 -10.05 -0.29
C LYS A 15 13.25 -9.29 -1.53
N LEU A 16 12.59 -8.18 -1.81
CA LEU A 16 12.95 -7.21 -2.85
C LEU A 16 13.39 -5.92 -2.19
N SER A 17 14.70 -5.71 -2.06
CA SER A 17 15.24 -4.54 -1.37
C SER A 17 16.16 -3.71 -2.27
N SER A 18 15.97 -2.39 -2.29
CA SER A 18 16.87 -1.46 -2.95
C SER A 18 17.49 -0.46 -1.96
N SER A 19 18.79 -0.23 -2.09
CA SER A 19 19.52 0.81 -1.34
C SER A 19 19.26 2.24 -1.85
N SER A 20 18.45 2.39 -2.88
CA SER A 20 18.00 3.66 -3.45
C SER A 20 16.53 3.52 -3.85
N ALA A 21 16.07 4.22 -4.90
CA ALA A 21 14.72 4.09 -5.41
C ALA A 21 14.44 2.69 -6.01
N LEU A 22 13.22 2.20 -5.84
CA LEU A 22 12.71 0.96 -6.42
C LEU A 22 11.49 1.25 -7.29
N SER A 23 11.52 0.77 -8.53
CA SER A 23 10.37 0.83 -9.45
C SER A 23 9.97 -0.59 -9.86
N ALA A 24 8.78 -1.02 -9.45
CA ALA A 24 8.19 -2.30 -9.83
C ALA A 24 6.99 -2.06 -10.76
N ARG A 25 7.12 -2.50 -12.01
CA ARG A 25 6.09 -2.41 -13.06
C ARG A 25 5.61 -3.81 -13.42
N ILE A 26 4.57 -4.28 -12.76
CA ILE A 26 4.02 -5.62 -12.95
C ILE A 26 2.71 -5.45 -13.73
N SER A 27 2.58 -6.05 -14.91
CA SER A 27 1.36 -5.86 -15.71
C SER A 27 0.19 -6.71 -15.24
N GLY A 28 0.46 -7.78 -14.48
CA GLY A 28 -0.53 -8.70 -13.93
C GLY A 28 -0.44 -8.79 -12.40
N GLN A 29 -0.33 -10.02 -11.90
CA GLN A 29 -0.41 -10.31 -10.47
C GLN A 29 0.94 -10.10 -9.77
N PHE A 30 0.90 -9.39 -8.64
CA PHE A 30 1.99 -9.34 -7.67
C PHE A 30 1.55 -10.03 -6.37
N LEU A 31 2.11 -11.20 -6.10
CA LEU A 31 1.97 -11.92 -4.83
C LEU A 31 3.11 -11.52 -3.90
N ASN A 32 2.80 -10.83 -2.80
CA ASN A 32 3.78 -10.45 -1.79
C ASN A 32 3.48 -11.08 -0.42
N GLN A 33 2.59 -12.07 -0.29
CA GLN A 33 2.20 -12.61 1.03
C GLN A 33 3.42 -13.09 1.82
N LEU A 34 3.53 -12.81 3.12
CA LEU A 34 4.73 -13.14 3.92
C LEU A 34 6.06 -12.53 3.40
N GLY A 35 6.03 -11.76 2.31
CA GLY A 35 7.19 -11.17 1.66
C GLY A 35 7.51 -9.78 2.15
N LEU A 36 8.67 -9.28 1.70
CA LEU A 36 9.14 -7.93 1.95
C LEU A 36 9.50 -7.24 0.63
N VAL A 37 8.96 -6.03 0.42
CA VAL A 37 9.46 -5.07 -0.56
C VAL A 37 9.92 -3.83 0.19
N SER A 38 11.17 -3.41 -0.01
CA SER A 38 11.69 -2.20 0.64
C SER A 38 12.58 -1.35 -0.28
N ALA A 39 12.48 -0.04 -0.13
CA ALA A 39 13.34 0.93 -0.80
C ALA A 39 13.92 1.93 0.20
N ASN A 40 15.21 2.21 0.12
CA ASN A 40 15.84 3.28 0.89
C ASN A 40 15.66 4.67 0.25
N GLY A 41 15.16 4.73 -0.99
CA GLY A 41 14.66 5.94 -1.64
C GLY A 41 13.18 5.79 -1.98
N ASP A 42 12.71 6.46 -3.02
CA ASP A 42 11.30 6.38 -3.44
C ASP A 42 10.91 4.99 -3.96
N LEU A 43 9.67 4.60 -3.69
CA LEU A 43 9.07 3.36 -4.18
C LEU A 43 7.91 3.67 -5.13
N LEU A 44 8.00 3.15 -6.35
CA LEU A 44 7.00 3.23 -7.40
C LEU A 44 6.49 1.82 -7.69
N LEU A 45 5.23 1.53 -7.43
CA LEU A 45 4.64 0.19 -7.63
C LEU A 45 3.42 0.25 -8.53
N ASN A 46 3.43 -0.54 -9.60
CA ASN A 46 2.28 -0.73 -10.50
C ASN A 46 1.98 -2.23 -10.60
N ALA A 47 0.72 -2.62 -10.43
CA ALA A 47 0.25 -4.01 -10.58
C ALA A 47 -1.23 -4.07 -10.99
N ALA A 48 -1.68 -5.07 -11.74
CA ALA A 48 -3.12 -5.27 -11.93
C ALA A 48 -3.79 -5.72 -10.62
N THR A 49 -3.13 -6.64 -9.90
CA THR A 49 -3.55 -7.07 -8.58
C THR A 49 -2.35 -7.17 -7.65
N LEU A 50 -2.51 -6.75 -6.40
CA LEU A 50 -1.50 -6.85 -5.36
C LEU A 50 -2.08 -7.56 -4.14
N ASP A 51 -1.47 -8.66 -3.72
CA ASP A 51 -1.79 -9.33 -2.46
C ASP A 51 -0.61 -9.21 -1.49
N ASN A 52 -0.77 -8.37 -0.48
CA ASN A 52 0.20 -8.01 0.54
C ASN A 52 -0.22 -8.51 1.94
N ARG A 53 -0.99 -9.60 2.02
CA ARG A 53 -1.40 -10.17 3.31
C ARG A 53 -0.22 -10.67 4.12
N SER A 54 -0.23 -10.41 5.42
CA SER A 54 0.86 -10.80 6.35
C SER A 54 2.26 -10.41 5.85
N ALA A 55 2.37 -9.30 5.11
CA ALA A 55 3.56 -8.87 4.41
C ALA A 55 3.82 -7.37 4.60
N GLU A 56 4.97 -6.90 4.10
CA GLU A 56 5.33 -5.49 4.12
C GLU A 56 5.80 -4.98 2.76
N ILE A 57 5.31 -3.79 2.41
CA ILE A 57 5.85 -2.93 1.36
C ILE A 57 6.18 -1.59 2.01
N SER A 58 7.45 -1.19 2.00
CA SER A 58 7.92 0.01 2.69
C SER A 58 8.91 0.86 1.88
N SER A 59 8.89 2.17 2.13
CA SER A 59 9.79 3.15 1.54
C SER A 59 10.36 4.07 2.62
N LEU A 60 11.68 4.29 2.62
CA LEU A 60 12.29 5.37 3.41
C LEU A 60 12.10 6.76 2.76
N GLY A 61 11.69 6.79 1.49
CA GLY A 61 11.26 8.00 0.79
C GLY A 61 9.74 8.04 0.61
N ASN A 62 9.31 8.57 -0.53
CA ASN A 62 7.91 8.55 -0.93
C ASN A 62 7.50 7.16 -1.40
N LEU A 63 6.20 6.86 -1.30
CA LEU A 63 5.61 5.67 -1.87
C LEU A 63 4.46 6.08 -2.80
N THR A 64 4.55 5.72 -4.07
CA THR A 64 3.47 5.88 -5.03
C THR A 64 3.07 4.53 -5.59
N SER A 65 1.81 4.16 -5.43
CA SER A 65 1.26 2.89 -5.87
C SER A 65 0.02 3.08 -6.73
N THR A 66 -0.06 2.34 -7.83
CA THR A 66 -1.23 2.29 -8.72
C THR A 66 -1.55 0.83 -8.98
N VAL A 67 -2.67 0.36 -8.44
CA VAL A 67 -3.02 -1.06 -8.47
C VAL A 67 -4.51 -1.24 -8.74
N GLY A 68 -4.94 -2.27 -9.47
CA GLY A 68 -6.38 -2.48 -9.69
C GLY A 68 -7.07 -2.99 -8.43
N GLN A 69 -6.72 -4.21 -8.01
CA GLN A 69 -7.21 -4.83 -6.78
C GLN A 69 -6.08 -4.94 -5.77
N PHE A 70 -6.26 -4.36 -4.57
CA PHE A 70 -5.25 -4.39 -3.53
C PHE A 70 -5.77 -5.03 -2.25
N ASN A 71 -5.24 -6.20 -1.94
CA ASN A 71 -5.45 -6.87 -0.67
C ASN A 71 -4.28 -6.61 0.28
N ASN A 72 -4.50 -5.75 1.27
CA ASN A 72 -3.57 -5.44 2.37
C ASN A 72 -4.08 -5.99 3.72
N SER A 73 -4.98 -6.99 3.69
CA SER A 73 -5.59 -7.52 4.91
C SER A 73 -4.62 -8.35 5.76
N GLU A 74 -5.08 -8.89 6.89
CA GLU A 74 -4.34 -9.89 7.68
C GLU A 74 -2.91 -9.45 8.03
N LYS A 75 -2.78 -8.29 8.69
CA LYS A 75 -1.49 -7.69 9.08
C LYS A 75 -0.60 -7.25 7.90
N GLY A 76 -1.17 -7.10 6.70
CA GLY A 76 -0.50 -6.43 5.59
C GLY A 76 -0.13 -4.98 5.93
N ARG A 77 1.04 -4.54 5.45
CA ARG A 77 1.60 -3.21 5.74
C ARG A 77 2.03 -2.50 4.46
N LEU A 78 1.52 -1.29 4.24
CA LEU A 78 1.99 -0.36 3.22
C LEU A 78 2.48 0.92 3.90
N LEU A 79 3.78 1.18 3.86
CA LEU A 79 4.42 2.19 4.70
C LEU A 79 5.32 3.14 3.93
N ALA A 80 5.26 4.43 4.24
CA ALA A 80 6.18 5.45 3.72
C ALA A 80 6.73 6.33 4.86
N ASN A 81 8.04 6.54 4.89
CA ASN A 81 8.64 7.61 5.69
C ASN A 81 8.46 8.99 5.04
N GLY A 82 8.12 9.04 3.76
CA GLY A 82 7.69 10.24 3.05
C GLY A 82 6.17 10.31 2.92
N SER A 83 5.72 10.91 1.82
CA SER A 83 4.31 10.91 1.43
C SER A 83 3.92 9.57 0.80
N LEU A 84 2.69 9.13 1.07
CA LEU A 84 2.09 7.94 0.48
C LEU A 84 0.95 8.34 -0.44
N GLN A 85 1.01 7.91 -1.69
CA GLN A 85 -0.03 8.07 -2.68
C GLN A 85 -0.46 6.71 -3.19
N LEU A 86 -1.73 6.38 -3.05
CA LEU A 86 -2.30 5.12 -3.54
C LEU A 86 -3.51 5.42 -4.43
N THR A 87 -3.46 4.91 -5.66
CA THR A 87 -4.62 4.81 -6.55
C THR A 87 -5.03 3.36 -6.69
N SER A 88 -6.30 3.02 -6.40
CA SER A 88 -6.79 1.64 -6.56
C SER A 88 -8.28 1.54 -6.86
N ASP A 89 -8.71 0.55 -7.64
CA ASP A 89 -10.16 0.30 -7.82
C ASP A 89 -10.77 -0.25 -6.52
N ASN A 90 -10.03 -1.11 -5.83
CA ASN A 90 -10.42 -1.63 -4.52
C ASN A 90 -9.22 -1.70 -3.58
N LEU A 91 -9.41 -1.26 -2.34
CA LEU A 91 -8.50 -1.52 -1.23
C LEU A 91 -9.23 -2.30 -0.13
N ASN A 92 -8.78 -3.53 0.11
CA ASN A 92 -9.10 -4.28 1.32
C ASN A 92 -7.97 -4.12 2.34
N ASN A 93 -8.20 -3.33 3.39
CA ASN A 93 -7.28 -3.09 4.50
C ASN A 93 -7.80 -3.70 5.82
N GLN A 94 -8.62 -4.75 5.75
CA GLN A 94 -9.16 -5.41 6.95
C GLN A 94 -8.03 -5.99 7.82
N ASN A 95 -7.93 -5.54 9.08
CA ASN A 95 -6.80 -5.88 9.97
C ASN A 95 -5.40 -5.55 9.38
N GLY A 96 -5.34 -4.63 8.41
CA GLY A 96 -4.13 -4.16 7.75
C GLY A 96 -3.73 -2.75 8.20
N SER A 97 -2.59 -2.27 7.68
CA SER A 97 -2.11 -0.91 7.92
C SER A 97 -1.62 -0.23 6.66
N VAL A 98 -2.09 1.00 6.44
CA VAL A 98 -1.58 1.94 5.43
C VAL A 98 -1.14 3.20 6.17
N ALA A 99 0.15 3.55 6.10
CA ALA A 99 0.65 4.69 6.85
C ALA A 99 1.75 5.49 6.12
N GLY A 100 1.68 6.82 6.27
CA GLY A 100 2.71 7.75 5.81
C GLY A 100 3.17 8.66 6.94
N GLN A 101 4.48 8.92 7.04
CA GLN A 101 5.04 9.89 8.00
C GLN A 101 4.90 11.35 7.51
N GLN A 102 4.33 11.57 6.33
CA GLN A 102 3.90 12.88 5.84
C GLN A 102 2.41 12.83 5.45
N ASN A 103 2.06 13.25 4.23
CA ASN A 103 0.70 13.19 3.71
C ASN A 103 0.39 11.76 3.23
N VAL A 104 -0.84 11.34 3.44
CA VAL A 104 -1.42 10.14 2.83
C VAL A 104 -2.58 10.55 1.96
N GLN A 105 -2.51 10.23 0.67
CA GLN A 105 -3.59 10.43 -0.28
C GLN A 105 -4.03 9.08 -0.85
N LEU A 106 -5.28 8.72 -0.63
CA LEU A 106 -5.92 7.55 -1.22
C LEU A 106 -6.96 8.01 -2.24
N THR A 107 -6.86 7.51 -3.48
CA THR A 107 -7.83 7.70 -4.55
C THR A 107 -8.36 6.33 -4.94
N LEU A 108 -9.58 6.02 -4.51
CA LEU A 108 -10.11 4.66 -4.49
C LEU A 108 -11.44 4.55 -5.24
N GLY A 109 -11.69 3.38 -5.82
CA GLY A 109 -13.05 2.98 -6.17
C GLY A 109 -13.83 2.62 -4.91
N GLN A 110 -13.34 1.63 -4.16
CA GLN A 110 -13.93 1.20 -2.89
C GLN A 110 -12.86 0.99 -1.81
N LEU A 111 -13.23 1.26 -0.56
CA LEU A 111 -12.40 1.03 0.62
C LEU A 111 -13.11 0.12 1.62
N THR A 112 -12.47 -1.00 1.98
CA THR A 112 -12.82 -1.82 3.14
C THR A 112 -11.72 -1.70 4.18
N ASN A 113 -11.90 -0.86 5.19
CA ASN A 113 -10.99 -0.67 6.32
C ASN A 113 -11.68 -1.12 7.61
N THR A 114 -11.79 -2.44 7.83
CA THR A 114 -12.57 -2.99 8.95
C THR A 114 -11.74 -3.80 9.95
N GLY A 115 -12.35 -4.18 11.08
CA GLY A 115 -11.64 -4.87 12.17
C GLY A 115 -10.56 -3.95 12.74
N ASN A 116 -9.32 -4.42 12.86
CA ASN A 116 -8.19 -3.58 13.27
C ASN A 116 -7.54 -2.82 12.10
N GLY A 117 -8.26 -2.62 10.99
CA GLY A 117 -7.77 -1.88 9.83
C GLY A 117 -7.42 -0.43 10.19
N SER A 118 -6.26 0.04 9.75
CA SER A 118 -5.80 1.41 10.03
C SER A 118 -5.27 2.10 8.78
N VAL A 119 -5.71 3.34 8.57
CA VAL A 119 -5.15 4.28 7.59
C VAL A 119 -4.72 5.53 8.34
N TYR A 120 -3.44 5.88 8.24
CA TYR A 120 -2.86 6.96 9.02
C TYR A 120 -1.92 7.86 8.20
N GLY A 121 -2.25 9.14 8.11
CA GLY A 121 -1.35 10.16 7.59
C GLY A 121 -0.88 11.09 8.69
N LYS A 122 0.41 11.10 9.00
CA LYS A 122 0.94 11.95 10.09
C LYS A 122 0.59 13.42 9.89
N ASN A 123 0.84 13.98 8.70
CA ASN A 123 0.52 15.38 8.44
C ASN A 123 -0.94 15.55 8.05
N ASN A 124 -1.35 14.93 6.95
CA ASN A 124 -2.73 14.98 6.48
C ASN A 124 -3.12 13.59 5.95
N LEU A 125 -4.38 13.24 6.10
CA LEU A 125 -4.98 12.08 5.44
C LEU A 125 -6.09 12.60 4.53
N ALA A 126 -6.03 12.25 3.25
CA ALA A 126 -7.10 12.51 2.30
C ALA A 126 -7.55 11.18 1.70
N VAL A 127 -8.84 10.89 1.78
CA VAL A 127 -9.44 9.66 1.23
C VAL A 127 -10.57 10.05 0.29
N SER A 128 -10.37 9.82 -1.01
CA SER A 128 -11.40 9.94 -2.03
C SER A 128 -11.82 8.54 -2.45
N ALA A 129 -13.09 8.18 -2.24
CA ALA A 129 -13.67 6.92 -2.70
C ALA A 129 -14.87 7.24 -3.61
N SER A 130 -14.91 6.68 -4.83
CA SER A 130 -16.04 6.88 -5.74
C SER A 130 -17.24 5.97 -5.45
N GLY A 131 -17.02 4.90 -4.70
CA GLY A 131 -18.01 3.94 -4.23
C GLY A 131 -18.02 3.80 -2.71
N ALA A 132 -18.25 2.58 -2.23
CA ALA A 132 -18.39 2.32 -0.79
C ALA A 132 -17.09 2.57 -0.02
N LEU A 133 -17.21 3.30 1.09
CA LEU A 133 -16.19 3.42 2.13
C LEU A 133 -16.73 2.75 3.39
N ASN A 134 -16.24 1.54 3.67
CA ASN A 134 -16.56 0.80 4.88
C ASN A 134 -15.40 0.91 5.88
N ASN A 135 -15.61 1.65 6.96
CA ASN A 135 -14.65 1.82 8.05
C ASN A 135 -15.18 1.21 9.37
N ASP A 136 -15.98 0.15 9.32
CA ASP A 136 -16.53 -0.47 10.52
C ASP A 136 -15.44 -1.09 11.40
N GLN A 137 -15.34 -0.65 12.66
CA GLN A 137 -14.26 -0.93 13.63
C GLN A 137 -12.85 -0.47 13.22
N GLY A 138 -12.64 -0.08 11.97
CA GLY A 138 -11.35 0.45 11.51
C GLY A 138 -11.12 1.90 11.90
N THR A 139 -9.90 2.38 11.65
CA THR A 139 -9.48 3.75 11.95
C THR A 139 -8.99 4.47 10.70
N LEU A 140 -9.50 5.68 10.48
CA LEU A 140 -8.93 6.70 9.60
C LEU A 140 -8.44 7.84 10.50
N ARG A 141 -7.15 8.18 10.45
CA ARG A 141 -6.56 9.16 11.37
C ARG A 141 -5.52 10.06 10.70
N SER A 142 -5.46 11.30 11.16
CA SER A 142 -4.34 12.21 10.94
C SER A 142 -3.94 12.94 12.23
N ASP A 143 -2.71 13.48 12.31
CA ASP A 143 -2.36 14.51 13.31
C ASP A 143 -2.64 15.94 12.81
N GLY A 144 -2.89 16.12 11.51
CA GLY A 144 -3.38 17.37 10.94
C GLY A 144 -4.77 17.20 10.34
N THR A 145 -4.92 17.43 9.02
CA THR A 145 -6.25 17.45 8.39
C THR A 145 -6.68 16.05 7.93
N LEU A 146 -7.98 15.76 8.11
CA LEU A 146 -8.69 14.62 7.53
C LEU A 146 -9.79 15.11 6.59
#